data_AF-A0A3D3KSA6-F1
#
_entry.id   AF-A0A3D3KSA6-F1
#
_cell.length_a   1.000
_cell.length_b   1.000
_cell.length_c   1.000
_cell.angle_alpha   90.00
_cell.angle_beta   90.00
_cell.angle_gamma   90.00
#
_symmetry.space_group_name_H-M   'P 1'
#
loop_
_entity.id
_entity.type
_entity.pdbx_description
1 polymer ?
#
loop_
_entity_poly.entity_id
_entity_poly.type
_entity_poly.pdbx_seq_one_letter_code
_entity_poly.pdbx_strand_id
1 'polypeptide(L)'
;MASEQTTLTVPGPHGEREMRISSPNRVLWPDVGLTKLDLARYMVDVGEAFITANGDRPVALQRFSDNVEGEQFFSKNPPKGTPDFIRSVKVIFPSARSHPMLILDEPAAAVWAAQMNTVVFHPWPSRAENTDNPDQLRIDLDPQPGT
;
A
#
# COMPACT_ATOMS: atom_id res chain seq x y z
N MET A 1 -26.59 13.19 -2.96
CA MET A 1 -26.59 11.74 -3.25
C MET A 1 -25.51 11.13 -2.38
N ALA A 2 -25.83 10.12 -1.56
CA ALA A 2 -24.80 9.45 -0.77
C ALA A 2 -23.80 8.80 -1.72
N SER A 3 -22.50 8.98 -1.48
CA SER A 3 -21.49 8.28 -2.26
C SER A 3 -21.59 6.78 -1.98
N GLU A 4 -21.62 5.97 -3.02
CA GLU A 4 -21.64 4.52 -2.90
C GLU A 4 -20.44 4.05 -2.08
N GLN A 5 -20.68 3.13 -1.15
CA GLN A 5 -19.66 2.55 -0.29
C GLN A 5 -20.04 1.12 0.08
N THR A 6 -19.03 0.30 0.34
CA THR A 6 -19.17 -1.06 0.88
C THR A 6 -18.16 -1.28 2.00
N THR A 7 -18.29 -2.37 2.73
CA THR A 7 -17.36 -2.77 3.79
C THR A 7 -16.82 -4.16 3.48
N LEU A 8 -15.52 -4.35 3.69
CA LEU A 8 -14.86 -5.66 3.63
C LEU A 8 -14.45 -6.06 5.05
N THR A 9 -14.77 -7.29 5.43
CA THR A 9 -14.21 -7.92 6.64
C THR A 9 -12.84 -8.49 6.28
N VAL A 10 -11.79 -8.05 6.98
CA VAL A 10 -10.41 -8.41 6.70
C VAL A 10 -9.82 -9.15 7.91
N PRO A 11 -9.48 -10.44 7.80
CA PRO A 11 -8.79 -11.17 8.86
C PRO A 11 -7.41 -10.58 9.16
N GLY A 12 -7.00 -10.64 10.43
CA GLY A 12 -5.71 -10.13 10.88
C GLY A 12 -5.25 -10.76 12.20
N PRO A 13 -4.01 -10.45 12.63
CA PRO A 13 -3.40 -11.05 13.82
C PRO A 13 -4.12 -10.68 15.14
N HIS A 14 -4.96 -9.65 15.12
CA HIS A 14 -5.72 -9.16 16.27
C HIS A 14 -7.24 -9.35 16.11
N GLY A 15 -7.65 -10.26 15.23
CA GLY A 15 -9.04 -10.47 14.85
C GLY A 15 -9.40 -9.80 13.53
N GLU A 16 -10.68 -9.84 13.18
CA GLU A 16 -11.20 -9.26 11.95
C GLU A 16 -11.34 -7.74 12.05
N ARG A 17 -11.12 -7.05 10.93
CA ARG A 17 -11.31 -5.59 10.81
C ARG A 17 -12.28 -5.27 9.70
N GLU A 18 -13.21 -4.36 9.99
CA GLU A 18 -14.15 -3.83 9.01
C GLU A 18 -13.54 -2.64 8.26
N MET A 19 -13.30 -2.82 6.96
CA MET A 19 -12.65 -1.84 6.10
C MET A 19 -13.64 -1.21 5.12
N ARG A 20 -13.92 0.07 5.30
CA ARG A 20 -14.81 0.84 4.42
C ARG A 20 -14.13 1.17 3.09
N ILE A 21 -14.75 0.77 1.98
CA ILE A 21 -14.36 1.11 0.61
C ILE A 21 -15.39 2.06 0.02
N SER A 22 -15.01 3.32 -0.24
CA SER A 22 -15.88 4.28 -0.93
C SER A 22 -15.72 4.16 -2.45
N SER A 23 -16.68 4.58 -3.26
CA SER A 23 -16.59 4.50 -4.74
C SER A 23 -16.11 3.13 -5.24
N PRO A 24 -16.71 2.02 -4.75
CA PRO A 24 -16.21 0.66 -5.02
C PRO A 24 -16.17 0.33 -6.52
N ASN A 25 -17.15 0.82 -7.28
CA ASN A 25 -17.30 0.57 -8.71
C ASN A 25 -16.41 1.46 -9.59
N ARG A 26 -15.55 2.31 -9.03
CA ARG A 26 -14.62 3.10 -9.85
C ARG A 26 -13.66 2.16 -10.55
N VAL A 27 -13.64 2.21 -11.88
CA VAL A 27 -12.76 1.40 -12.73
C VAL A 27 -11.32 1.92 -12.61
N LEU A 28 -10.41 1.03 -12.23
CA LEU A 28 -8.98 1.32 -12.13
C LEU A 28 -8.21 0.83 -13.36
N TRP A 29 -8.65 -0.27 -13.99
CA TRP A 29 -8.09 -0.77 -15.24
C TRP A 29 -9.17 -0.77 -16.33
N PRO A 30 -9.22 0.26 -17.19
CA PRO A 30 -10.28 0.40 -18.21
C PRO A 30 -10.37 -0.78 -19.18
N ASP A 31 -9.23 -1.27 -19.67
CA ASP A 31 -9.16 -2.33 -20.69
C ASP A 31 -9.83 -3.64 -20.27
N VAL A 32 -9.81 -3.96 -18.97
CA VAL A 32 -10.36 -5.21 -18.40
C VAL A 32 -11.52 -4.97 -17.44
N GLY A 33 -11.92 -3.72 -17.22
CA GLY A 33 -13.03 -3.32 -16.36
C GLY A 33 -12.83 -3.57 -14.86
N LEU A 34 -11.61 -3.81 -14.38
CA LEU A 34 -11.35 -4.07 -12.96
C LEU A 34 -11.50 -2.79 -12.12
N THR A 35 -12.18 -2.91 -10.99
CA THR A 35 -12.59 -1.81 -10.14
C THR A 35 -11.71 -1.67 -8.89
N LYS A 36 -11.92 -0.58 -8.13
CA LYS A 36 -11.29 -0.41 -6.83
C LYS A 36 -11.69 -1.50 -5.84
N LEU A 37 -12.95 -1.95 -5.87
CA LEU A 37 -13.38 -3.05 -5.01
C LEU A 37 -12.66 -4.35 -5.35
N ASP A 38 -12.39 -4.61 -6.63
CA ASP A 38 -11.65 -5.80 -7.05
C ASP A 38 -10.21 -5.76 -6.54
N LEU A 39 -9.54 -4.61 -6.62
CA LEU A 39 -8.21 -4.43 -6.01
C LEU A 39 -8.25 -4.64 -4.49
N ALA A 40 -9.25 -4.08 -3.80
CA ALA A 40 -9.37 -4.23 -2.35
C ALA A 40 -9.60 -5.69 -1.94
N ARG A 41 -10.43 -6.44 -2.69
CA ARG A 41 -10.64 -7.89 -2.49
C ARG A 41 -9.38 -8.68 -2.77
N TYR A 42 -8.69 -8.38 -3.87
CA TYR A 42 -7.39 -9.01 -4.16
C TYR A 42 -6.41 -8.83 -2.99
N MET A 43 -6.34 -7.63 -2.39
CA MET A 43 -5.49 -7.40 -1.22
C MET A 43 -5.94 -8.15 0.04
N VAL A 44 -7.22 -8.51 0.18
CA VAL A 44 -7.67 -9.44 1.22
C VAL A 44 -7.15 -10.84 0.92
N ASP A 45 -7.34 -11.32 -0.32
CA ASP A 45 -6.98 -12.67 -0.73
C ASP A 45 -5.48 -12.96 -0.61
N VAL A 46 -4.62 -12.00 -0.97
CA VAL A 46 -3.16 -12.14 -0.89
C VAL A 46 -2.56 -11.55 0.38
N GLY A 47 -3.38 -10.99 1.27
CA GLY A 47 -2.94 -10.13 2.36
C GLY A 47 -1.91 -10.76 3.29
N GLU A 48 -2.12 -12.01 3.71
CA GLU A 48 -1.19 -12.72 4.61
C GLU A 48 0.20 -12.90 3.99
N ALA A 49 0.26 -13.35 2.73
CA ALA A 49 1.52 -13.51 2.00
C ALA A 49 2.18 -12.15 1.73
N PHE A 50 1.39 -11.14 1.38
CA PHE A 50 1.85 -9.77 1.18
C PHE A 50 2.53 -9.21 2.43
N ILE A 51 1.90 -9.37 3.60
CA ILE A 51 2.46 -8.90 4.88
C ILE A 51 3.67 -9.73 5.30
N THR A 52 3.67 -11.04 5.06
CA THR A 52 4.85 -11.88 5.33
C THR A 52 6.09 -11.38 4.58
N ALA A 53 5.92 -10.98 3.32
CA ALA A 53 7.03 -10.48 2.49
C ALA A 53 7.43 -9.03 2.79
N ASN A 54 6.43 -8.16 3.09
CA ASN A 54 6.61 -6.70 3.06
C ASN A 54 6.37 -6.00 4.39
N GLY A 55 5.84 -6.69 5.40
CA GLY A 55 5.56 -6.15 6.73
C GLY A 55 6.83 -5.73 7.46
N ASP A 56 6.66 -4.90 8.49
CA ASP A 56 7.74 -4.34 9.29
C ASP A 56 8.75 -3.47 8.50
N ARG A 57 8.37 -3.02 7.31
CA ARG A 57 9.23 -2.19 6.44
C ARG A 57 8.57 -0.84 6.20
N PRO A 58 9.35 0.27 6.24
CA PRO A 58 8.89 1.55 5.70
C PRO A 58 8.43 1.37 4.25
N VAL A 59 7.23 1.84 3.92
CA VAL A 59 6.67 1.72 2.58
C VAL A 59 6.32 3.08 1.98
N ALA A 60 6.68 3.28 0.72
CA ALA A 60 6.12 4.35 -0.09
C ALA A 60 4.94 3.81 -0.89
N LEU A 61 3.84 4.57 -0.91
CA LEU A 61 2.62 4.20 -1.62
C LEU A 61 2.56 4.96 -2.94
N GLN A 62 2.52 4.26 -4.07
CA GLN A 62 2.28 4.87 -5.38
C GLN A 62 0.79 4.85 -5.66
N ARG A 63 0.21 6.05 -5.71
CA ARG A 63 -1.23 6.28 -5.75
C ARG A 63 -1.63 6.88 -7.09
N PHE A 64 -2.79 6.47 -7.56
CA PHE A 64 -3.37 6.89 -8.83
C PHE A 64 -4.62 7.74 -8.54
N SER A 65 -4.68 8.95 -9.09
CA SER A 65 -5.74 9.90 -8.77
C SER A 65 -7.11 9.43 -9.30
N ASP A 66 -7.12 8.90 -10.53
CA ASP A 66 -8.30 8.38 -11.21
C ASP A 66 -8.20 6.85 -11.44
N ASN A 67 -7.49 6.45 -12.50
CA ASN A 67 -7.21 5.07 -12.89
C ASN A 67 -5.70 4.89 -13.20
N VAL A 68 -5.27 3.70 -13.62
CA VAL A 68 -3.83 3.41 -13.85
C VAL A 68 -3.18 4.18 -15.01
N GLU A 69 -3.97 4.78 -15.92
CA GLU A 69 -3.50 5.63 -17.01
C GLU A 69 -3.41 7.11 -16.61
N GLY A 70 -3.97 7.45 -15.45
CA GLY A 70 -4.04 8.81 -14.93
C GLY A 70 -2.76 9.28 -14.22
N GLU A 71 -2.88 10.43 -13.55
CA GLU A 71 -1.78 10.99 -12.76
C GLU A 71 -1.44 10.09 -11.56
N GLN A 72 -0.14 9.87 -11.39
CA GLN A 72 0.42 9.09 -10.29
C GLN A 72 1.29 9.95 -9.38
N PHE A 73 1.25 9.67 -8.08
CA PHE A 73 2.10 10.32 -7.10
C PHE A 73 2.51 9.37 -5.98
N PHE A 74 3.63 9.69 -5.33
CA PHE A 74 4.14 8.93 -4.19
C PHE A 74 3.72 9.57 -2.86
N SER A 75 3.14 8.77 -1.97
CA SER A 75 2.83 9.13 -0.59
C SER A 75 3.74 8.36 0.36
N LYS A 76 4.62 9.08 1.06
CA LYS A 76 5.55 8.49 2.05
C LYS A 76 5.06 8.69 3.48
N ASN A 77 4.58 9.89 3.78
CA ASN A 77 4.13 10.25 5.11
C ASN A 77 2.72 9.70 5.40
N PRO A 78 2.40 9.38 6.66
CA PRO A 78 1.03 9.07 7.07
C PRO A 78 0.09 10.24 6.75
N PRO A 79 -0.93 10.06 5.88
CA PRO A 79 -1.92 11.10 5.63
C PRO A 79 -2.83 11.30 6.85
N LYS A 80 -3.52 12.45 6.90
CA LYS A 80 -4.58 12.69 7.89
C LYS A 80 -5.65 11.59 7.77
N GLY A 81 -6.05 11.01 8.90
CA GLY A 81 -7.03 9.92 8.94
C GLY A 81 -6.44 8.54 8.67
N THR A 82 -5.11 8.38 8.77
CA THR A 82 -4.48 7.06 8.89
C THR A 82 -5.06 6.34 10.12
N PRO A 83 -5.55 5.09 9.99
CA PRO A 83 -6.02 4.29 11.12
C PRO A 83 -4.95 4.13 12.20
N ASP A 84 -5.37 4.03 13.45
CA ASP A 84 -4.52 3.91 14.64
C ASP A 84 -3.65 2.65 14.64
N PHE A 85 -4.12 1.57 14.04
CA PHE A 85 -3.39 0.32 13.89
C PHE A 85 -2.26 0.38 12.83
N ILE A 86 -2.22 1.42 11.99
CA ILE A 86 -1.15 1.59 11.00
C ILE A 86 -0.09 2.51 11.61
N ARG A 87 1.01 1.90 12.07
CA ARG A 87 2.15 2.64 12.63
C ARG A 87 3.02 3.27 11.55
N SER A 88 3.96 4.08 12.01
CA SER A 88 5.00 4.68 11.16
C SER A 88 6.35 4.68 11.87
N VAL A 89 7.42 4.80 11.11
CA VAL A 89 8.78 4.99 11.63
C VAL A 89 9.43 6.21 11.01
N LYS A 90 10.20 6.94 11.79
CA LYS A 90 11.01 8.06 11.29
C LYS A 90 12.18 7.50 10.49
N VAL A 91 12.27 7.87 9.22
CA VAL A 91 13.41 7.54 8.35
C VAL A 91 14.25 8.78 8.06
N ILE A 92 15.53 8.57 7.74
CA ILE A 92 16.44 9.61 7.26
C ILE A 92 16.71 9.34 5.78
N PHE A 93 16.50 10.35 4.93
CA PHE A 93 16.78 10.26 3.50
C PHE A 93 18.22 10.66 3.20
N PRO A 94 18.76 10.31 2.00
CA PRO A 94 20.10 10.76 1.58
C PRO A 94 20.29 12.29 1.60
N SER A 95 19.21 13.06 1.54
CA SER A 95 19.22 14.52 1.68
C SER A 95 19.36 15.02 3.13
N ALA A 96 19.59 14.12 4.10
CA ALA A 96 19.58 14.34 5.54
C ALA A 96 18.23 14.79 6.13
N ARG A 97 17.18 14.94 5.32
CA ARG A 97 15.82 15.19 5.81
C ARG A 97 15.27 13.94 6.47
N SER A 98 14.46 14.14 7.51
CA SER A 98 13.79 13.04 8.20
C SER A 98 12.28 13.21 8.17
N HIS A 99 11.55 12.13 7.89
CA HIS A 99 10.09 12.11 7.86
C HIS A 99 9.57 10.76 8.34
N PRO A 100 8.35 10.68 8.90
CA PRO A 100 7.71 9.41 9.17
C PRO A 100 7.34 8.70 7.86
N MET A 101 7.55 7.40 7.79
CA MET A 101 7.05 6.53 6.72
C MET A 101 6.13 5.46 7.30
N LEU A 102 5.06 5.16 6.58
CA LEU A 102 4.07 4.14 6.94
C LEU A 102 4.70 2.74 6.99
N ILE A 103 4.12 1.87 7.80
CA ILE A 103 4.42 0.44 7.86
C ILE A 103 3.09 -0.31 7.81
N LEU A 104 3.03 -1.39 7.01
CA LEU A 104 1.84 -2.23 6.85
C LEU A 104 2.11 -3.59 7.49
N ASP A 105 1.67 -3.79 8.73
CA ASP A 105 1.94 -5.02 9.49
C ASP A 105 0.76 -6.00 9.52
N GLU A 106 -0.37 -5.65 8.91
CA GLU A 106 -1.52 -6.55 8.80
C GLU A 106 -2.31 -6.31 7.50
N PRO A 107 -3.05 -7.32 7.00
CA PRO A 107 -3.76 -7.24 5.71
C PRO A 107 -4.69 -6.03 5.59
N ALA A 108 -5.37 -5.66 6.67
CA ALA A 108 -6.25 -4.49 6.71
C ALA A 108 -5.53 -3.17 6.38
N ALA A 109 -4.23 -3.06 6.69
CA ALA A 109 -3.42 -1.88 6.35
C ALA A 109 -3.18 -1.80 4.83
N ALA A 110 -3.00 -2.94 4.17
CA ALA A 110 -2.86 -3.01 2.72
C ALA A 110 -4.19 -2.71 2.00
N VAL A 111 -5.31 -3.19 2.54
CA VAL A 111 -6.67 -2.85 2.07
C VAL A 111 -6.96 -1.36 2.25
N TRP A 112 -6.57 -0.76 3.38
CA TRP A 112 -6.66 0.68 3.59
C TRP A 112 -5.85 1.45 2.54
N ALA A 113 -4.64 1.01 2.23
CA ALA A 113 -3.83 1.65 1.20
C ALA A 113 -4.50 1.56 -0.18
N ALA A 114 -5.16 0.45 -0.53
CA ALA A 114 -5.96 0.30 -1.74
C ALA A 114 -7.17 1.27 -1.75
N GLN A 115 -7.86 1.44 -0.62
CA GLN A 115 -8.92 2.45 -0.47
C GLN A 115 -8.40 3.88 -0.72
N MET A 116 -7.14 4.13 -0.39
CA MET A 116 -6.44 5.40 -0.68
C MET A 116 -5.94 5.50 -2.13
N ASN A 117 -6.32 4.58 -3.01
CA ASN A 117 -5.91 4.49 -4.42
C ASN A 117 -4.45 4.06 -4.62
N THR A 118 -3.86 3.36 -3.67
CA THR A 118 -2.53 2.76 -3.86
C THR A 118 -2.67 1.53 -4.75
N VAL A 119 -1.90 1.49 -5.83
CA VAL A 119 -1.83 0.32 -6.72
C VAL A 119 -0.47 -0.38 -6.58
N VAL A 120 0.61 0.38 -6.36
CA VAL A 120 1.96 -0.16 -6.22
C VAL A 120 2.55 0.20 -4.86
N PHE A 121 3.14 -0.79 -4.21
CA PHE A 121 3.77 -0.68 -2.90
C PHE A 121 5.28 -0.76 -3.05
N HIS A 122 6.00 0.17 -2.41
CA HIS A 122 7.46 0.26 -2.49
C HIS A 122 8.08 0.10 -1.09
N PRO A 123 8.14 -1.14 -0.56
CA PRO A 123 8.73 -1.39 0.75
C PRO A 123 10.25 -1.29 0.70
N TRP A 124 10.84 -0.74 1.76
CA TRP A 124 12.30 -0.65 1.89
C TRP A 124 12.95 -2.02 2.07
N PRO A 125 14.22 -2.20 1.67
CA PRO A 125 14.98 -3.44 1.89
C PRO A 125 15.47 -3.60 3.34
N SER A 126 15.11 -2.67 4.24
CA SER A 126 15.44 -2.67 5.66
C SER A 126 14.18 -2.70 6.51
N ARG A 127 14.29 -3.22 7.74
CA ARG A 127 13.22 -3.24 8.73
C ARG A 127 13.11 -1.91 9.49
N ALA A 128 11.96 -1.67 10.08
CA ALA A 128 11.64 -0.43 10.76
C ALA A 128 12.57 -0.14 11.96
N GLU A 129 12.98 -1.16 12.70
CA GLU A 129 13.88 -0.97 13.84
C GLU A 129 15.31 -0.59 13.45
N ASN A 130 15.72 -0.87 12.21
CA ASN A 130 17.08 -0.66 11.74
C ASN A 130 17.13 -0.28 10.26
N THR A 131 16.62 0.90 9.94
CA THR A 131 16.37 1.33 8.56
C THR A 131 17.65 1.49 7.71
N ASP A 132 18.80 1.71 8.35
CA ASP A 132 20.09 1.91 7.67
C ASP A 132 20.87 0.61 7.39
N ASN A 133 20.36 -0.55 7.86
CA ASN A 133 20.97 -1.85 7.64
C ASN A 133 19.98 -2.78 6.91
N PRO A 134 20.07 -2.88 5.56
CA PRO A 134 19.17 -3.72 4.79
C PRO A 134 19.36 -5.21 5.12
N ASP A 135 18.25 -5.94 5.25
CA ASP A 135 18.22 -7.40 5.41
C ASP A 135 17.84 -8.12 4.10
N GLN A 136 17.63 -7.34 3.03
CA GLN A 136 17.36 -7.84 1.67
C GLN A 136 18.39 -7.28 0.67
N LEU A 137 19.02 -8.18 -0.09
CA LEU A 137 19.71 -7.83 -1.33
C LEU A 137 18.72 -8.02 -2.49
N ARG A 138 18.53 -6.99 -3.31
CA ARG A 138 17.61 -7.00 -4.46
C ARG A 138 18.42 -6.89 -5.75
N ILE A 139 18.21 -7.84 -6.65
CA ILE A 139 18.80 -7.84 -8.00
C ILE A 139 17.68 -7.49 -8.96
N ASP A 140 17.80 -6.34 -9.62
CA ASP A 140 16.85 -5.87 -10.62
C ASP A 140 17.49 -6.08 -12.01
N LEU A 141 16.90 -6.97 -12.81
CA LEU A 141 17.37 -7.29 -14.15
C LEU A 141 16.45 -6.61 -15.15
N ASP A 142 16.90 -5.46 -15.66
CA ASP A 142 16.10 -4.58 -16.53
C ASP A 142 16.58 -4.68 -18.00
N PRO A 143 15.96 -5.55 -18.83
CA PRO A 143 16.37 -5.76 -20.21
C PRO A 143 16.21 -4.47 -21.03
N GLN A 144 17.20 -4.21 -21.88
CA GLN A 144 17.21 -3.03 -22.73
C GLN A 144 16.58 -3.36 -24.10
N PRO A 145 16.12 -2.37 -24.88
CA PRO A 145 15.62 -2.64 -26.22
C PRO A 145 16.62 -3.46 -27.06
N GLY A 146 16.23 -4.68 -27.43
CA GLY A 146 17.04 -5.59 -28.25
C GLY A 146 17.92 -6.59 -27.50
N THR A 147 17.78 -6.75 -26.19
CA THR A 147 18.39 -7.86 -25.41
C THR A 147 17.48 -9.06 -25.29
#